data_AF-A5TRS8-F1
#
_entry.id   AF-A5TRS8-F1
#
_cell.length_a   1.000
_cell.length_b   1.000
_cell.length_c   1.000
_cell.angle_alpha   90.00
_cell.angle_beta   90.00
_cell.angle_gamma   90.00
#
_symmetry.space_group_name_H-M   'P 1'
#
loop_
_entity.id
_entity.type
_entity.pdbx_description
1 polymer ?
#
loop_
_entity_poly.entity_id
_entity_poly.type
_entity_poly.pdbx_seq_one_letter_code
_entity_poly.pdbx_strand_id
1 'polypeptide(L)'
;MPGGIVTDRMDNRNIEDRDLKKRIELLERNLESTKNDLIDTKNDLGAFKKIVDDLTKLIDSRIKIYMDKLNKDNSNEKSQTKSVESKKIENNEVEEKDTKQEINEIKEKKLDISKFIEEFSQEFNFINKDEFNEEMENDKIMGKIIEKIKKVFTNKEKSIMDLKERVSKDVREIDILKENISEYKNDLNEKEKKILEKENEINNYKNQLENKIKENIELEKDYNDKLNLKKNEIIRLENTEKILTAERTKLEKEKRELEEKDKENSEKMKIFMEKFEEKEKELKSIGDLLQAKKLYDRYLSMETRILSKLDNVLIQRDFESFISSGYTLSSLDNVWDIVKIEYKNISSKDKEILKEVFAFFLNQINKRFKEAKYGLVQVEVGEGFDAVNQVDLSQNSRGIVTECVFYGYGFLKEKENPNDEDIISRVIKSPLVLTA
;
A
#
# COMPACT_ATOMS: atom_id res chain seq x y z
N MET A 1 25.25 -10.68 8.47
CA MET A 1 26.14 -11.56 9.27
C MET A 1 25.71 -11.52 10.72
N PRO A 2 25.49 -12.68 11.34
CA PRO A 2 25.89 -12.91 12.72
C PRO A 2 26.89 -14.08 12.79
N GLY A 3 28.00 -13.90 13.51
CA GLY A 3 28.99 -14.97 13.70
C GLY A 3 28.52 -15.97 14.76
N GLY A 4 28.58 -17.27 14.45
CA GLY A 4 28.25 -18.33 15.40
C GLY A 4 29.44 -18.71 16.27
N ILE A 5 29.25 -18.70 17.60
CA ILE A 5 30.18 -19.27 18.58
C ILE A 5 29.62 -20.62 19.06
N VAL A 6 29.93 -21.71 18.37
CA VAL A 6 29.64 -23.09 18.82
C VAL A 6 30.64 -24.10 18.24
N THR A 7 31.89 -24.10 18.72
CA THR A 7 32.90 -25.14 18.38
C THR A 7 33.37 -25.91 19.61
N ASP A 8 33.72 -25.19 20.68
CA ASP A 8 34.50 -25.71 21.80
C ASP A 8 33.77 -26.79 22.65
N ARG A 9 32.45 -26.96 22.46
CA ARG A 9 31.60 -27.96 23.16
C ARG A 9 31.41 -29.29 22.41
N MET A 10 31.91 -29.43 21.17
CA MET A 10 31.89 -30.71 20.46
C MET A 10 33.20 -31.48 20.66
N ASP A 11 34.34 -30.79 20.56
CA ASP A 11 35.65 -31.45 20.64
C ASP A 11 35.93 -32.10 22.00
N ASN A 12 35.55 -31.44 23.11
CA ASN A 12 35.76 -32.00 24.45
C ASN A 12 35.04 -33.35 24.67
N ARG A 13 33.78 -33.49 24.24
CA ARG A 13 33.01 -34.73 24.39
C ARG A 13 33.60 -35.89 23.56
N ASN A 14 34.12 -35.58 22.38
CA ASN A 14 34.75 -36.57 21.49
C ASN A 14 36.12 -37.06 22.03
N ILE A 15 36.78 -36.23 22.86
CA ILE A 15 37.99 -36.60 23.61
C ILE A 15 37.63 -37.49 24.81
N GLU A 16 36.59 -37.12 25.58
CA GLU A 16 36.10 -37.88 26.74
C GLU A 16 35.61 -39.29 26.37
N ASP A 17 34.78 -39.44 25.33
CA ASP A 17 34.33 -40.75 24.81
C ASP A 17 35.50 -41.64 24.36
N ARG A 18 36.51 -41.04 23.71
CA ARG A 18 37.70 -41.75 23.24
C ARG A 18 38.57 -42.25 24.39
N ASP A 19 38.64 -41.52 25.50
CA ASP A 19 39.41 -41.91 26.67
C ASP A 19 38.70 -43.00 27.49
N LEU A 20 37.39 -42.84 27.70
CA LEU A 20 36.52 -43.86 28.30
C LEU A 20 36.63 -45.21 27.56
N LYS A 21 36.56 -45.19 26.23
CA LYS A 21 36.68 -46.41 25.41
C LYS A 21 38.03 -47.12 25.60
N LYS A 22 39.15 -46.38 25.59
CA LYS A 22 40.48 -46.95 25.82
C LYS A 22 40.61 -47.58 27.22
N ARG A 23 39.98 -46.96 28.22
CA ARG A 23 40.00 -47.41 29.60
C ARG A 23 39.20 -48.70 29.80
N ILE A 24 38.06 -48.83 29.10
CA ILE A 24 37.29 -50.09 29.02
C ILE A 24 38.12 -51.19 28.35
N GLU A 25 38.70 -50.96 27.18
CA GLU A 25 39.53 -51.96 26.48
C GLU A 25 40.74 -52.43 27.31
N LEU A 26 41.30 -51.56 28.17
CA LEU A 26 42.39 -51.90 29.08
C LEU A 26 41.91 -52.79 30.24
N LEU A 27 40.76 -52.46 30.84
CA LEU A 27 40.13 -53.25 31.90
C LEU A 27 39.75 -54.66 31.40
N GLU A 28 39.16 -54.77 30.21
CA GLU A 28 38.80 -56.06 29.60
C GLU A 28 40.01 -57.00 29.45
N ARG A 29 41.15 -56.50 28.94
CA ARG A 29 42.38 -57.31 28.83
C ARG A 29 42.94 -57.72 30.19
N ASN A 30 42.95 -56.81 31.17
CA ASN A 30 43.44 -57.09 32.51
C ASN A 30 42.58 -58.17 33.20
N LEU A 31 41.26 -58.13 33.01
CA LEU A 31 40.31 -59.07 33.60
C LEU A 31 40.44 -60.46 32.97
N GLU A 32 40.59 -60.56 31.64
CA GLU A 32 40.83 -61.86 30.98
C GLU A 32 42.19 -62.47 31.36
N SER A 33 43.25 -61.66 31.51
CA SER A 33 44.54 -62.13 32.05
C SER A 33 44.39 -62.65 33.48
N THR A 34 43.76 -61.87 34.36
CA THR A 34 43.52 -62.20 35.78
C THR A 34 42.67 -63.47 35.95
N LYS A 35 41.71 -63.69 35.04
CA LYS A 35 40.88 -64.90 34.97
C LYS A 35 41.68 -66.13 34.59
N ASN A 36 42.64 -66.01 33.66
CA ASN A 36 43.52 -67.12 33.30
C ASN A 36 44.46 -67.48 34.46
N ASP A 37 45.10 -66.49 35.10
CA ASP A 37 45.93 -66.69 36.31
C ASP A 37 45.15 -67.41 37.44
N LEU A 38 43.85 -67.08 37.58
CA LEU A 38 42.96 -67.71 38.57
C LEU A 38 42.56 -69.15 38.19
N ILE A 39 42.48 -69.47 36.90
CA ILE A 39 42.22 -70.84 36.42
C ILE A 39 43.45 -71.71 36.68
N ASP A 40 44.66 -71.22 36.37
CA ASP A 40 45.89 -71.97 36.57
C ASP A 40 46.16 -72.23 38.06
N THR A 41 46.05 -71.20 38.91
CA THR A 41 46.19 -71.38 40.37
C THR A 41 45.11 -72.28 40.99
N LYS A 42 43.91 -72.36 40.40
CA LYS A 42 42.87 -73.32 40.79
C LYS A 42 43.23 -74.76 40.38
N ASN A 43 43.84 -74.94 39.21
CA ASN A 43 44.29 -76.25 38.73
C ASN A 43 45.44 -76.79 39.59
N ASP A 44 46.45 -75.96 39.89
CA ASP A 44 47.51 -76.23 40.87
C ASP A 44 46.93 -76.73 42.20
N LEU A 45 45.98 -75.98 42.77
CA LEU A 45 45.38 -76.30 44.07
C LEU A 45 44.61 -77.64 44.02
N GLY A 46 44.03 -77.99 42.87
CA GLY A 46 43.39 -79.28 42.63
C GLY A 46 44.37 -80.44 42.63
N ALA A 47 45.52 -80.30 41.95
CA ALA A 47 46.60 -81.27 41.99
C ALA A 47 47.16 -81.42 43.42
N PHE A 48 47.44 -80.29 44.08
CA PHE A 48 47.98 -80.26 45.43
C PHE A 48 47.08 -80.95 46.46
N LYS A 49 45.76 -80.72 46.38
CA LYS A 49 44.81 -81.35 47.31
C LYS A 49 44.85 -82.88 47.20
N LYS A 50 44.98 -83.40 45.97
CA LYS A 50 45.09 -84.85 45.71
C LYS A 50 46.35 -85.44 46.34
N ILE A 51 47.49 -84.74 46.25
CA ILE A 51 48.76 -85.09 46.90
C ILE A 51 48.60 -85.15 48.44
N VAL A 52 47.86 -84.21 49.05
CA VAL A 52 47.56 -84.21 50.49
C VAL A 52 46.64 -85.38 50.90
N ASP A 53 45.61 -85.67 50.12
CA ASP A 53 44.71 -86.79 50.36
C ASP A 53 45.47 -88.15 50.29
N ASP A 54 46.44 -88.27 49.38
CA ASP A 54 47.28 -89.47 49.26
C ASP A 54 48.36 -89.57 50.37
N LEU A 55 48.91 -88.45 50.83
CA LEU A 55 49.75 -88.38 52.05
C LEU A 55 48.99 -88.87 53.29
N THR A 56 47.73 -88.45 53.46
CA THR A 56 46.90 -88.85 54.60
C THR A 56 46.70 -90.36 54.63
N LYS A 57 46.34 -90.97 53.49
CA LYS A 57 46.22 -92.43 53.34
C LYS A 57 47.53 -93.18 53.65
N LEU A 58 48.66 -92.61 53.25
CA LEU A 58 49.99 -93.21 53.49
C LEU A 58 50.35 -93.18 54.98
N ILE A 59 50.03 -92.08 55.67
CA ILE A 59 50.18 -91.95 57.14
C ILE A 59 49.28 -92.98 57.85
N ASP A 60 47.99 -93.05 57.50
CA ASP A 60 47.06 -94.02 58.10
C ASP A 60 47.52 -95.48 57.89
N SER A 61 48.03 -95.79 56.70
CA SER A 61 48.58 -97.11 56.38
C SER A 61 49.83 -97.42 57.22
N ARG A 62 50.74 -96.46 57.42
CA ARG A 62 51.92 -96.62 58.29
C ARG A 62 51.55 -96.78 59.76
N ILE A 63 50.61 -95.98 60.27
CA ILE A 63 50.10 -96.11 61.65
C ILE A 63 49.54 -97.53 61.87
N LYS A 64 48.76 -98.03 60.92
CA LYS A 64 48.20 -99.40 60.98
C LYS A 64 49.29 -100.47 61.02
N ILE A 65 50.30 -100.39 60.14
CA ILE A 65 51.46 -101.31 60.14
C ILE A 65 52.24 -101.26 61.46
N TYR A 66 52.40 -100.07 62.07
CA TYR A 66 53.11 -99.89 63.33
C TYR A 66 52.34 -100.53 64.51
N MET A 67 51.02 -100.35 64.55
CA MET A 67 50.14 -101.00 65.53
C MET A 67 50.14 -102.53 65.38
N ASP A 68 50.12 -103.05 64.15
CA ASP A 68 50.21 -104.50 63.88
C ASP A 68 51.56 -105.10 64.29
N LYS A 69 52.65 -104.32 64.24
CA LYS A 69 53.97 -104.70 64.77
C LYS A 69 53.99 -104.79 66.29
N LEU A 70 53.51 -103.74 66.98
CA LEU A 70 53.39 -103.69 68.44
C LEU A 70 52.56 -104.84 69.02
N ASN A 71 51.54 -105.30 68.28
CA ASN A 71 50.73 -106.45 68.68
C ASN A 71 51.43 -107.81 68.49
N LYS A 72 52.37 -107.93 67.53
CA LYS A 72 53.10 -109.17 67.25
C LYS A 72 54.23 -109.46 68.24
N ASP A 73 54.92 -108.43 68.72
CA ASP A 73 56.03 -108.59 69.65
C ASP A 73 55.57 -108.99 71.08
N ASN A 74 54.26 -108.92 71.36
CA ASN A 74 53.64 -109.33 72.63
C ASN A 74 53.16 -110.79 72.68
N SER A 75 53.09 -111.52 71.56
CA SER A 75 52.30 -112.76 71.46
C SER A 75 53.10 -114.04 71.27
N ASN A 76 54.21 -114.23 72.01
CA ASN A 76 55.06 -115.42 71.86
C ASN A 76 55.51 -116.07 73.20
N GLU A 77 54.57 -116.32 74.13
CA GLU A 77 54.69 -117.43 75.09
C GLU A 77 53.34 -117.86 75.74
N LYS A 78 53.19 -119.17 76.00
CA LYS A 78 52.25 -119.87 76.95
C LYS A 78 50.78 -120.18 76.58
N SER A 79 50.62 -121.29 75.84
CA SER A 79 49.92 -122.56 76.23
C SER A 79 48.47 -122.62 76.79
N GLN A 80 47.58 -123.28 76.00
CA GLN A 80 46.61 -124.39 76.31
C GLN A 80 45.81 -124.41 77.65
N THR A 81 44.50 -124.71 77.73
CA THR A 81 43.84 -126.02 77.46
C THR A 81 42.29 -125.99 77.65
N LYS A 82 41.54 -126.89 76.94
CA LYS A 82 40.25 -127.55 77.35
C LYS A 82 38.97 -126.68 77.56
N SER A 83 37.71 -127.15 77.44
CA SER A 83 37.11 -128.40 76.91
C SER A 83 35.55 -128.36 76.89
N VAL A 84 34.92 -128.83 75.82
CA VAL A 84 33.56 -129.45 75.70
C VAL A 84 32.27 -128.58 75.70
N GLU A 85 31.49 -128.82 74.65
CA GLU A 85 30.11 -128.43 74.26
C GLU A 85 28.97 -128.99 75.19
N SER A 86 27.68 -128.60 75.12
CA SER A 86 26.83 -128.81 73.92
C SER A 86 25.36 -128.32 73.95
N LYS A 87 24.91 -127.80 72.77
CA LYS A 87 23.61 -128.05 72.05
C LYS A 87 22.29 -127.58 72.72
N LYS A 88 21.20 -127.25 72.02
CA LYS A 88 20.79 -127.15 70.58
C LYS A 88 19.60 -126.14 70.53
N ILE A 89 19.19 -125.50 69.42
CA ILE A 89 18.31 -125.96 68.31
C ILE A 89 18.35 -124.80 67.26
N GLU A 90 18.93 -124.97 66.07
CA GLU A 90 18.27 -125.12 64.73
C GLU A 90 17.53 -123.84 64.24
N ASN A 91 17.57 -123.37 62.98
CA ASN A 91 18.13 -123.84 61.68
C ASN A 91 18.09 -122.62 60.69
N ASN A 92 18.78 -122.48 59.54
CA ASN A 92 19.43 -123.36 58.55
C ASN A 92 20.67 -122.60 57.95
N GLU A 93 21.83 -123.24 57.71
CA GLU A 93 22.39 -123.70 56.40
C GLU A 93 22.71 -122.57 55.37
N VAL A 94 23.81 -122.54 54.59
CA VAL A 94 25.03 -123.39 54.35
C VAL A 94 26.09 -122.48 53.64
N GLU A 95 27.41 -122.70 53.51
CA GLU A 95 28.37 -123.81 53.68
C GLU A 95 29.65 -123.31 54.41
N GLU A 96 30.54 -124.20 54.84
CA GLU A 96 31.97 -123.89 55.12
C GLU A 96 32.84 -124.27 53.92
N LYS A 97 33.75 -123.40 53.46
CA LYS A 97 34.98 -123.81 52.73
C LYS A 97 36.19 -122.89 52.97
N ASP A 98 37.34 -123.55 53.18
CA ASP A 98 38.71 -123.12 52.82
C ASP A 98 39.40 -121.93 53.54
N THR A 99 39.40 -121.94 54.88
CA THR A 99 40.30 -121.15 55.75
C THR A 99 41.79 -121.56 55.72
N LYS A 100 42.29 -122.09 54.59
CA LYS A 100 43.69 -122.57 54.45
C LYS A 100 44.46 -122.11 53.20
N GLN A 101 43.86 -121.30 52.32
CA GLN A 101 44.49 -120.98 51.03
C GLN A 101 44.94 -119.52 50.82
N GLU A 102 44.38 -118.53 51.55
CA GLU A 102 44.74 -117.11 51.39
C GLU A 102 45.99 -116.64 52.16
N ILE A 103 46.61 -117.50 52.99
CA ILE A 103 47.84 -117.15 53.73
C ILE A 103 49.06 -116.95 52.79
N ASN A 104 48.96 -117.35 51.51
CA ASN A 104 50.06 -117.25 50.53
C ASN A 104 49.96 -116.10 49.51
N GLU A 105 48.91 -115.26 49.53
CA GLU A 105 48.80 -114.10 48.62
C GLU A 105 49.17 -112.75 49.25
N ILE A 106 49.69 -112.73 50.48
CA ILE A 106 50.30 -111.53 51.08
C ILE A 106 51.73 -111.34 50.54
N LYS A 107 51.84 -111.21 49.21
CA LYS A 107 53.01 -110.70 48.50
C LYS A 107 52.63 -109.49 47.66
N GLU A 108 53.18 -108.35 48.07
CA GLU A 108 53.45 -107.19 47.23
C GLU A 108 52.27 -106.56 46.45
N LYS A 109 51.34 -105.91 47.18
CA LYS A 109 50.81 -104.62 46.72
C LYS A 109 51.58 -103.49 47.40
N LYS A 110 52.82 -103.30 46.93
CA LYS A 110 53.68 -102.17 47.28
C LYS A 110 53.01 -100.90 46.72
N LEU A 111 52.49 -100.03 47.58
CA LEU A 111 52.04 -98.71 47.16
C LEU A 111 53.23 -98.00 46.49
N ASP A 112 53.04 -97.42 45.31
CA ASP A 112 54.15 -96.95 44.48
C ASP A 112 54.70 -95.59 44.95
N ILE A 113 55.39 -95.64 46.09
CA ILE A 113 56.03 -94.51 46.78
C ILE A 113 56.97 -93.75 45.84
N SER A 114 57.59 -94.43 44.87
CA SER A 114 58.48 -93.81 43.88
C SER A 114 57.78 -92.71 43.07
N LYS A 115 56.53 -92.98 42.68
CA LYS A 115 55.72 -92.08 41.85
C LYS A 115 55.18 -90.88 42.63
N PHE A 116 54.79 -91.10 43.90
CA PHE A 116 54.41 -90.01 44.80
C PHE A 116 55.60 -89.06 45.07
N ILE A 117 56.79 -89.60 45.35
CA ILE A 117 57.99 -88.78 45.56
C ILE A 117 58.35 -88.02 44.28
N GLU A 118 58.16 -88.60 43.10
CA GLU A 118 58.42 -87.94 41.83
C GLU A 118 57.50 -86.73 41.56
N GLU A 119 56.18 -86.87 41.76
CA GLU A 119 55.25 -85.74 41.66
C GLU A 119 55.54 -84.67 42.74
N PHE A 120 55.79 -85.08 43.98
CA PHE A 120 56.07 -84.16 45.11
C PHE A 120 57.38 -83.38 44.95
N SER A 121 58.46 -84.01 44.47
CA SER A 121 59.75 -83.35 44.21
C SER A 121 59.73 -82.45 42.97
N GLN A 122 58.86 -82.71 41.99
CA GLN A 122 58.68 -81.81 40.84
C GLN A 122 58.02 -80.48 41.24
N GLU A 123 57.10 -80.51 42.20
CA GLU A 123 56.38 -79.32 42.70
C GLU A 123 57.12 -78.62 43.87
N PHE A 124 57.99 -79.34 44.58
CA PHE A 124 58.89 -78.81 45.62
C PHE A 124 60.37 -79.08 45.33
N ASN A 125 60.90 -78.39 44.33
CA ASN A 125 62.23 -78.54 43.73
C ASN A 125 63.44 -78.32 44.68
N PHE A 126 63.19 -78.08 45.98
CA PHE A 126 64.20 -77.84 47.02
C PHE A 126 64.39 -79.03 47.98
N ILE A 127 63.73 -80.17 47.73
CA ILE A 127 63.84 -81.41 48.51
C ILE A 127 64.53 -82.46 47.65
N ASN A 128 65.63 -83.01 48.16
CA ASN A 128 66.44 -84.00 47.44
C ASN A 128 65.78 -85.38 47.46
N LYS A 129 65.68 -86.05 46.30
CA LYS A 129 64.87 -87.27 46.10
C LYS A 129 65.37 -88.45 46.95
N ASP A 130 66.69 -88.52 47.17
CA ASP A 130 67.34 -89.64 47.85
C ASP A 130 67.39 -89.48 49.39
N GLU A 131 67.46 -88.23 49.90
CA GLU A 131 67.49 -87.94 51.35
C GLU A 131 66.08 -88.01 51.99
N PHE A 132 65.02 -87.79 51.21
CA PHE A 132 63.63 -87.69 51.70
C PHE A 132 63.13 -88.90 52.52
N ASN A 133 63.64 -90.11 52.26
CA ASN A 133 63.26 -91.30 53.02
C ASN A 133 63.91 -91.37 54.42
N GLU A 134 65.15 -90.89 54.58
CA GLU A 134 65.81 -90.83 55.89
C GLU A 134 65.40 -89.57 56.68
N GLU A 135 65.18 -88.44 55.98
CA GLU A 135 64.72 -87.19 56.60
C GLU A 135 63.30 -87.29 57.20
N MET A 136 62.46 -88.19 56.68
CA MET A 136 61.09 -88.44 57.16
C MET A 136 61.01 -89.08 58.56
N GLU A 137 62.07 -89.73 59.06
CA GLU A 137 62.12 -90.23 60.45
C GLU A 137 62.71 -89.18 61.43
N ASN A 138 63.05 -87.99 60.95
CA ASN A 138 63.64 -86.92 61.75
C ASN A 138 62.67 -85.74 61.92
N ASP A 139 61.98 -85.69 63.07
CA ASP A 139 61.00 -84.64 63.43
C ASP A 139 61.51 -83.21 63.17
N LYS A 140 62.81 -82.98 63.36
CA LYS A 140 63.45 -81.66 63.19
C LYS A 140 63.55 -81.23 61.73
N ILE A 141 63.55 -82.18 60.80
CA ILE A 141 63.58 -81.93 59.35
C ILE A 141 62.16 -81.86 58.81
N MET A 142 61.28 -82.77 59.23
CA MET A 142 59.86 -82.70 58.87
C MET A 142 59.21 -81.39 59.34
N GLY A 143 59.60 -80.88 60.52
CA GLY A 143 59.21 -79.55 60.99
C GLY A 143 59.60 -78.41 60.03
N LYS A 144 60.80 -78.46 59.43
CA LYS A 144 61.25 -77.48 58.42
C LYS A 144 60.50 -77.61 57.10
N ILE A 145 60.17 -78.84 56.67
CA ILE A 145 59.38 -79.09 55.46
C ILE A 145 57.98 -78.51 55.64
N ILE A 146 57.32 -78.80 56.78
CA ILE A 146 56.02 -78.23 57.14
C ILE A 146 56.08 -76.70 57.21
N GLU A 147 57.15 -76.11 57.76
CA GLU A 147 57.31 -74.64 57.81
C GLU A 147 57.49 -74.01 56.42
N LYS A 148 58.25 -74.65 55.52
CA LYS A 148 58.37 -74.22 54.11
C LYS A 148 57.04 -74.31 53.37
N ILE A 149 56.32 -75.43 53.50
CA ILE A 149 55.00 -75.62 52.88
C ILE A 149 54.00 -74.59 53.41
N LYS A 150 53.96 -74.36 54.74
CA LYS A 150 53.14 -73.29 55.34
C LYS A 150 53.46 -71.93 54.74
N LYS A 151 54.73 -71.56 54.60
CA LYS A 151 55.13 -70.30 53.94
C LYS A 151 54.65 -70.20 52.49
N VAL A 152 54.72 -71.28 51.71
CA VAL A 152 54.16 -71.33 50.35
C VAL A 152 52.64 -71.14 50.35
N PHE A 153 51.92 -71.79 51.26
CA PHE A 153 50.48 -71.61 51.44
C PHE A 153 50.11 -70.18 51.81
N THR A 154 50.76 -69.59 52.84
CA THR A 154 50.49 -68.21 53.25
C THR A 154 50.80 -67.21 52.13
N ASN A 155 51.81 -67.48 51.30
CA ASN A 155 52.12 -66.68 50.11
C ASN A 155 51.05 -66.82 49.01
N LYS A 156 50.64 -68.05 48.64
CA LYS A 156 49.57 -68.27 47.65
C LYS A 156 48.22 -67.70 48.13
N GLU A 157 47.89 -67.86 49.42
CA GLU A 157 46.69 -67.30 50.06
C GLU A 157 46.69 -65.76 50.00
N LYS A 158 47.83 -65.12 50.27
CA LYS A 158 48.00 -63.68 50.09
C LYS A 158 47.80 -63.25 48.63
N SER A 159 48.40 -63.95 47.66
CA SER A 159 48.18 -63.65 46.23
C SER A 159 46.71 -63.80 45.81
N ILE A 160 45.99 -64.79 46.35
CA ILE A 160 44.55 -64.97 46.12
C ILE A 160 43.74 -63.81 46.75
N MET A 161 44.11 -63.32 47.92
CA MET A 161 43.52 -62.10 48.51
C MET A 161 43.75 -60.87 47.63
N ASP A 162 44.99 -60.65 47.17
CA ASP A 162 45.35 -59.51 46.31
C ASP A 162 44.63 -59.56 44.94
N LEU A 163 44.39 -60.76 44.39
CA LEU A 163 43.56 -60.98 43.20
C LEU A 163 42.09 -60.67 43.48
N LYS A 164 41.53 -61.17 44.58
CA LYS A 164 40.13 -60.94 44.99
C LYS A 164 39.85 -59.47 45.25
N GLU A 165 40.80 -58.73 45.82
CA GLU A 165 40.68 -57.29 46.02
C GLU A 165 40.68 -56.52 44.69
N ARG A 166 41.55 -56.90 43.74
CA ARG A 166 41.55 -56.33 42.37
C ARG A 166 40.23 -56.56 41.64
N VAL A 167 39.77 -57.81 41.56
CA VAL A 167 38.47 -58.15 40.94
C VAL A 167 37.31 -57.39 41.62
N SER A 168 37.34 -57.21 42.95
CA SER A 168 36.32 -56.41 43.65
C SER A 168 36.40 -54.90 43.36
N LYS A 169 37.53 -54.36 42.89
CA LYS A 169 37.65 -52.97 42.43
C LYS A 169 37.13 -52.85 41.00
N ASP A 170 37.57 -53.73 40.11
CA ASP A 170 37.17 -53.74 38.70
C ASP A 170 35.65 -53.89 38.53
N VAL A 171 35.00 -54.76 39.32
CA VAL A 171 33.52 -54.90 39.32
C VAL A 171 32.82 -53.59 39.71
N ARG A 172 33.34 -52.84 40.69
CA ARG A 172 32.77 -51.54 41.08
C ARG A 172 32.97 -50.48 40.00
N GLU A 173 34.14 -50.44 39.37
CA GLU A 173 34.40 -49.50 38.25
C GLU A 173 33.50 -49.82 37.05
N ILE A 174 33.24 -51.11 36.76
CA ILE A 174 32.26 -51.55 35.74
C ILE A 174 30.83 -51.10 36.07
N ASP A 175 30.38 -51.24 37.32
CA ASP A 175 29.01 -50.85 37.69
C ASP A 175 28.82 -49.33 37.64
N ILE A 176 29.82 -48.54 38.06
CA ILE A 176 29.84 -47.07 37.88
C ILE A 176 29.81 -46.70 36.39
N LEU A 177 30.57 -47.40 35.53
CA LEU A 177 30.57 -47.14 34.08
C LEU A 177 29.20 -47.45 33.44
N LYS A 178 28.50 -48.50 33.88
CA LYS A 178 27.13 -48.80 33.41
C LYS A 178 26.14 -47.71 33.81
N GLU A 179 26.24 -47.19 35.03
CA GLU A 179 25.39 -46.11 35.53
C GLU A 179 25.60 -44.84 34.68
N ASN A 180 26.86 -44.42 34.48
CA ASN A 180 27.22 -43.29 33.62
C ASN A 180 26.71 -43.46 32.17
N ILE A 181 26.82 -44.66 31.57
CA ILE A 181 26.30 -44.94 30.22
C ILE A 181 24.77 -44.79 30.18
N SER A 182 24.07 -45.21 31.23
CA SER A 182 22.61 -45.04 31.35
C SER A 182 22.22 -43.56 31.43
N GLU A 183 22.94 -42.77 32.23
CA GLU A 183 22.75 -41.32 32.31
C GLU A 183 22.98 -40.65 30.96
N TYR A 184 24.13 -40.87 30.31
CA TYR A 184 24.44 -40.29 29.00
C TYR A 184 23.42 -40.66 27.92
N LYS A 185 22.87 -41.88 27.96
CA LYS A 185 21.81 -42.32 27.03
C LYS A 185 20.50 -41.55 27.23
N ASN A 186 20.10 -41.29 28.48
CA ASN A 186 18.93 -40.48 28.78
C ASN A 186 19.15 -39.02 28.35
N ASP A 187 20.34 -38.49 28.63
CA ASP A 187 20.79 -37.15 28.24
C ASP A 187 20.80 -36.96 26.71
N LEU A 188 21.14 -38.01 25.95
CA LEU A 188 21.08 -38.04 24.49
C LEU A 188 19.64 -38.00 23.99
N ASN A 189 18.77 -38.88 24.50
CA ASN A 189 17.35 -38.95 24.12
C ASN A 189 16.63 -37.61 24.37
N GLU A 190 16.93 -36.92 25.48
CA GLU A 190 16.33 -35.61 25.76
C GLU A 190 16.84 -34.52 24.80
N LYS A 191 18.11 -34.59 24.38
CA LYS A 191 18.68 -33.68 23.36
C LYS A 191 18.08 -33.94 21.99
N GLU A 192 17.90 -35.21 21.58
CA GLU A 192 17.21 -35.59 20.34
C GLU A 192 15.78 -35.06 20.31
N LYS A 193 15.02 -35.21 21.40
CA LYS A 193 13.67 -34.65 21.51
C LYS A 193 13.66 -33.13 21.34
N LYS A 194 14.57 -32.41 22.00
CA LYS A 194 14.71 -30.94 21.87
C LYS A 194 15.11 -30.52 20.45
N ILE A 195 15.92 -31.31 19.75
CA ILE A 195 16.26 -31.07 18.33
C ILE A 195 15.00 -31.21 17.47
N LEU A 196 14.25 -32.29 17.62
CA LEU A 196 13.01 -32.53 16.87
C LEU A 196 11.95 -31.43 17.11
N GLU A 197 11.80 -30.97 18.36
CA GLU A 197 10.95 -29.82 18.70
C GLU A 197 11.40 -28.54 17.96
N LYS A 198 12.71 -28.28 17.89
CA LYS A 198 13.28 -27.12 17.17
C LYS A 198 13.18 -27.23 15.66
N GLU A 199 13.33 -28.41 15.08
CA GLU A 199 13.10 -28.64 13.64
C GLU A 199 11.65 -28.35 13.24
N ASN A 200 10.68 -28.76 14.06
CA ASN A 200 9.27 -28.46 13.85
C ASN A 200 8.97 -26.95 13.95
N GLU A 201 9.55 -26.24 14.93
CA GLU A 201 9.46 -24.77 15.01
C GLU A 201 10.02 -24.10 13.75
N ILE A 202 11.22 -24.49 13.31
CA ILE A 202 11.89 -23.95 12.11
C ILE A 202 11.02 -24.16 10.87
N ASN A 203 10.43 -25.36 10.71
CA ASN A 203 9.61 -25.69 9.55
C ASN A 203 8.29 -24.89 9.54
N ASN A 204 7.69 -24.65 10.71
CA ASN A 204 6.54 -23.76 10.85
C ASN A 204 6.89 -22.30 10.47
N TYR A 205 8.00 -21.76 10.97
CA TYR A 205 8.46 -20.41 10.60
C TYR A 205 8.77 -20.30 9.10
N LYS A 206 9.37 -21.33 8.49
CA LYS A 206 9.61 -21.39 7.04
C LYS A 206 8.30 -21.28 6.25
N ASN A 207 7.30 -22.08 6.58
CA ASN A 207 5.99 -22.06 5.91
C ASN A 207 5.30 -20.69 6.04
N GLN A 208 5.37 -20.06 7.22
CA GLN A 208 4.83 -18.71 7.44
C GLN A 208 5.56 -17.66 6.59
N LEU A 209 6.88 -17.78 6.44
CA LEU A 209 7.69 -16.88 5.62
C LEU A 209 7.36 -17.03 4.14
N GLU A 210 7.26 -18.26 3.64
CA GLU A 210 6.90 -18.55 2.24
C GLU A 210 5.51 -18.01 1.87
N ASN A 211 4.53 -18.10 2.78
CA ASN A 211 3.20 -17.53 2.55
C ASN A 211 3.23 -16.00 2.49
N LYS A 212 3.91 -15.33 3.43
CA LYS A 212 4.09 -13.86 3.40
C LYS A 212 4.83 -13.37 2.15
N ILE A 213 5.78 -14.15 1.63
CA ILE A 213 6.47 -13.84 0.38
C ILE A 213 5.49 -13.88 -0.81
N LYS A 214 4.60 -14.88 -0.88
CA LYS A 214 3.57 -14.97 -1.92
C LYS A 214 2.58 -13.79 -1.84
N GLU A 215 2.07 -13.49 -0.65
CA GLU A 215 1.17 -12.35 -0.41
C GLU A 215 1.80 -11.02 -0.85
N ASN A 216 3.08 -10.80 -0.52
CA ASN A 216 3.81 -9.59 -0.95
C ASN A 216 3.98 -9.51 -2.47
N ILE A 217 4.25 -10.62 -3.16
CA ILE A 217 4.38 -10.66 -4.63
C ILE A 217 3.04 -10.34 -5.30
N GLU A 218 1.92 -10.84 -4.78
CA GLU A 218 0.59 -10.51 -5.30
C GLU A 218 0.23 -9.04 -5.08
N LEU A 219 0.53 -8.49 -3.90
CA LEU A 219 0.34 -7.08 -3.58
C LEU A 219 1.22 -6.17 -4.47
N GLU A 220 2.50 -6.50 -4.66
CA GLU A 220 3.42 -5.74 -5.52
C GLU A 220 2.90 -5.67 -6.96
N LYS A 221 2.36 -6.78 -7.47
CA LYS A 221 1.74 -6.82 -8.80
C LYS A 221 0.51 -5.92 -8.91
N ASP A 222 -0.43 -6.01 -7.98
CA ASP A 222 -1.64 -5.16 -7.95
C ASP A 222 -1.29 -3.66 -7.82
N TYR A 223 -0.30 -3.31 -6.98
CA TYR A 223 0.20 -1.94 -6.90
C TYR A 223 0.83 -1.46 -8.22
N ASN A 224 1.61 -2.30 -8.89
CA ASN A 224 2.24 -1.94 -10.16
C ASN A 224 1.20 -1.78 -11.28
N ASP A 225 0.19 -2.65 -11.35
CA ASP A 225 -0.92 -2.54 -12.30
C ASP A 225 -1.73 -1.25 -12.07
N LYS A 226 -2.07 -0.92 -10.82
CA LYS A 226 -2.71 0.36 -10.45
C LYS A 226 -1.85 1.57 -10.80
N LEU A 227 -0.54 1.50 -10.57
CA LEU A 227 0.40 2.57 -10.90
C LEU A 227 0.49 2.79 -12.43
N ASN A 228 0.49 1.72 -13.22
CA ASN A 228 0.51 1.79 -14.68
C ASN A 228 -0.81 2.36 -15.24
N LEU A 229 -1.96 2.00 -14.67
CA LEU A 229 -3.25 2.64 -14.99
C LEU A 229 -3.21 4.15 -14.72
N LYS A 230 -2.68 4.58 -13.56
CA LYS A 230 -2.56 6.01 -13.22
C LYS A 230 -1.58 6.77 -14.12
N LYS A 231 -0.45 6.18 -14.50
CA LYS A 231 0.48 6.77 -15.49
C LYS A 231 -0.20 6.97 -16.85
N ASN A 232 -0.95 5.99 -17.32
CA ASN A 232 -1.69 6.09 -18.59
C ASN A 232 -2.80 7.15 -18.55
N GLU A 233 -3.45 7.33 -17.40
CA GLU A 233 -4.44 8.39 -17.18
C GLU A 233 -3.79 9.79 -17.24
N ILE A 234 -2.63 9.98 -16.59
CA ILE A 234 -1.86 11.23 -16.64
C ILE A 234 -1.49 11.60 -18.09
N ILE A 235 -0.95 10.66 -18.87
CA ILE A 235 -0.59 10.89 -20.28
C ILE A 235 -1.79 11.33 -21.12
N ARG A 236 -2.99 10.79 -20.86
CA ARG A 236 -4.22 11.22 -21.54
C ARG A 236 -4.64 12.64 -21.15
N LEU A 237 -4.50 12.99 -19.87
CA LEU A 237 -4.81 14.34 -19.37
C LEU A 237 -3.85 15.39 -19.94
N GLU A 238 -2.53 15.13 -19.93
CA GLU A 238 -1.51 16.01 -20.51
C GLU A 238 -1.74 16.28 -22.01
N ASN A 239 -2.13 15.24 -22.77
CA ASN A 239 -2.45 15.40 -24.18
C ASN A 239 -3.75 16.21 -24.39
N THR A 240 -4.73 16.04 -23.52
CA THR A 240 -5.98 16.82 -23.54
C THR A 240 -5.71 18.29 -23.21
N GLU A 241 -4.88 18.58 -22.20
CA GLU A 241 -4.48 19.94 -21.84
C GLU A 241 -3.76 20.66 -23.00
N LYS A 242 -2.85 19.97 -23.70
CA LYS A 242 -2.18 20.50 -24.90
C LYS A 242 -3.16 20.89 -26.01
N ILE A 243 -4.15 20.03 -26.28
CA ILE A 243 -5.20 20.30 -27.29
C ILE A 243 -6.03 21.51 -26.90
N LEU A 244 -6.54 21.55 -25.66
CA LEU A 244 -7.36 22.66 -25.15
C LEU A 244 -6.60 23.98 -25.11
N THR A 245 -5.30 23.95 -24.79
CA THR A 245 -4.45 25.14 -24.80
C THR A 245 -4.27 25.68 -26.23
N ALA A 246 -4.04 24.80 -27.20
CA ALA A 246 -3.96 25.19 -28.62
C ALA A 246 -5.29 25.79 -29.11
N GLU A 247 -6.42 25.17 -28.81
CA GLU A 247 -7.75 25.67 -29.17
C GLU A 247 -8.04 27.04 -28.54
N ARG A 248 -7.74 27.22 -27.24
CA ARG A 248 -7.87 28.50 -26.54
C ARG A 248 -7.06 29.61 -27.22
N THR A 249 -5.80 29.35 -27.60
CA THR A 249 -4.98 30.36 -28.29
C THR A 249 -5.50 30.74 -29.67
N LYS A 250 -6.15 29.80 -30.39
CA LYS A 250 -6.83 30.10 -31.66
C LYS A 250 -8.06 30.99 -31.45
N LEU A 251 -8.92 30.66 -30.48
CA LEU A 251 -10.11 31.44 -30.15
C LEU A 251 -9.76 32.86 -29.67
N GLU A 252 -8.69 33.02 -28.90
CA GLU A 252 -8.20 34.34 -28.44
C GLU A 252 -7.66 35.22 -29.58
N LYS A 253 -7.26 34.62 -30.71
CA LYS A 253 -6.89 35.35 -31.93
C LYS A 253 -8.13 35.76 -32.71
N GLU A 254 -9.06 34.83 -32.91
CA GLU A 254 -10.33 35.07 -33.62
C GLU A 254 -11.19 36.15 -32.93
N LYS A 255 -11.23 36.14 -31.59
CA LYS A 255 -11.88 37.19 -30.79
C LYS A 255 -11.31 38.58 -31.07
N ARG A 256 -9.99 38.73 -31.11
CA ARG A 256 -9.32 40.01 -31.42
C ARG A 256 -9.59 40.48 -32.85
N GLU A 257 -9.56 39.56 -33.82
CA GLU A 257 -9.92 39.87 -35.22
C GLU A 257 -11.38 40.32 -35.38
N LEU A 258 -12.29 39.84 -34.52
CA LEU A 258 -13.68 40.30 -34.47
C LEU A 258 -13.81 41.68 -33.80
N GLU A 259 -13.13 41.90 -32.67
CA GLU A 259 -13.12 43.20 -31.97
C GLU A 259 -12.57 44.34 -32.84
N GLU A 260 -11.52 44.08 -33.64
CA GLU A 260 -10.99 45.05 -34.61
C GLU A 260 -11.98 45.36 -35.74
N LYS A 261 -12.65 44.34 -36.29
CA LYS A 261 -13.67 44.51 -37.34
C LYS A 261 -14.90 45.28 -36.86
N ASP A 262 -15.37 45.01 -35.64
CA ASP A 262 -16.53 45.70 -35.08
C ASP A 262 -16.23 47.19 -34.86
N LYS A 263 -15.02 47.50 -34.36
CA LYS A 263 -14.53 48.87 -34.25
C LYS A 263 -14.45 49.58 -35.61
N GLU A 264 -13.86 48.94 -36.62
CA GLU A 264 -13.78 49.50 -37.98
C GLU A 264 -15.18 49.75 -38.57
N ASN A 265 -16.12 48.83 -38.33
CA ASN A 265 -17.50 48.96 -38.82
C ASN A 265 -18.27 50.07 -38.10
N SER A 266 -18.05 50.25 -36.79
CA SER A 266 -18.60 51.35 -35.99
C SER A 266 -18.11 52.73 -36.47
N GLU A 267 -16.80 52.85 -36.76
CA GLU A 267 -16.23 54.09 -37.34
C GLU A 267 -16.82 54.39 -38.73
N LYS A 268 -16.97 53.37 -39.59
CA LYS A 268 -17.64 53.51 -40.91
C LYS A 268 -19.11 53.92 -40.78
N MET A 269 -19.85 53.34 -39.83
CA MET A 269 -21.26 53.67 -39.58
C MET A 269 -21.42 55.12 -39.13
N LYS A 270 -20.53 55.61 -38.24
CA LYS A 270 -20.55 57.01 -37.81
C LYS A 270 -20.36 57.98 -38.98
N ILE A 271 -19.36 57.72 -39.84
CA ILE A 271 -19.09 58.53 -41.04
C ILE A 271 -20.28 58.49 -42.01
N PHE A 272 -20.98 57.36 -42.12
CA PHE A 272 -22.18 57.23 -42.95
C PHE A 272 -23.34 58.08 -42.41
N MET A 273 -23.60 58.03 -41.09
CA MET A 273 -24.66 58.81 -40.45
C MET A 273 -24.42 60.33 -40.57
N GLU A 274 -23.19 60.80 -40.34
CA GLU A 274 -22.82 62.22 -40.48
C GLU A 274 -23.11 62.73 -41.92
N LYS A 275 -22.76 61.94 -42.94
CA LYS A 275 -23.07 62.25 -44.36
C LYS A 275 -24.57 62.18 -44.68
N PHE A 276 -25.30 61.25 -44.07
CA PHE A 276 -26.74 61.13 -44.27
C PHE A 276 -27.48 62.38 -43.75
N GLU A 277 -27.14 62.84 -42.55
CA GLU A 277 -27.72 64.08 -41.99
C GLU A 277 -27.40 65.32 -42.83
N GLU A 278 -26.19 65.42 -43.39
CA GLU A 278 -25.81 66.50 -44.30
C GLU A 278 -26.71 66.51 -45.54
N LYS A 279 -26.93 65.34 -46.17
CA LYS A 279 -27.82 65.20 -47.33
C LYS A 279 -29.29 65.42 -47.01
N GLU A 280 -29.74 65.08 -45.81
CA GLU A 280 -31.10 65.40 -45.36
C GLU A 280 -31.31 66.92 -45.22
N LYS A 281 -30.32 67.64 -44.70
CA LYS A 281 -30.32 69.12 -44.57
C LYS A 281 -30.28 69.80 -45.95
N GLU A 282 -29.46 69.31 -46.88
CA GLU A 282 -29.46 69.77 -48.28
C GLU A 282 -30.84 69.60 -48.93
N LEU A 283 -31.45 68.42 -48.80
CA LEU A 283 -32.73 68.10 -49.44
C LEU A 283 -33.89 68.95 -48.90
N LYS A 284 -33.92 69.22 -47.59
CA LYS A 284 -34.87 70.15 -46.97
C LYS A 284 -34.74 71.57 -47.55
N SER A 285 -33.51 72.07 -47.71
CA SER A 285 -33.23 73.39 -48.32
C SER A 285 -33.71 73.48 -49.78
N ILE A 286 -33.47 72.43 -50.58
CA ILE A 286 -33.94 72.35 -51.97
C ILE A 286 -35.47 72.32 -52.05
N GLY A 287 -36.15 71.65 -51.10
CA GLY A 287 -37.60 71.58 -51.03
C GLY A 287 -38.27 72.95 -50.85
N ASP A 288 -37.76 73.76 -49.91
CA ASP A 288 -38.22 75.14 -49.68
C ASP A 288 -38.06 76.01 -50.95
N LEU A 289 -36.89 75.93 -51.59
CA LEU A 289 -36.58 76.68 -52.81
C LEU A 289 -37.52 76.31 -53.98
N LEU A 290 -37.86 75.02 -54.13
CA LEU A 290 -38.76 74.54 -55.17
C LEU A 290 -40.20 75.01 -54.97
N GLN A 291 -40.68 75.06 -53.72
CA GLN A 291 -41.99 75.64 -53.40
C GLN A 291 -42.03 77.13 -53.73
N ALA A 292 -41.00 77.86 -53.30
CA ALA A 292 -40.83 79.28 -53.58
C ALA A 292 -40.85 79.58 -55.09
N LYS A 293 -40.14 78.79 -55.89
CA LYS A 293 -40.06 78.96 -57.35
C LYS A 293 -41.41 78.72 -58.04
N LYS A 294 -42.13 77.65 -57.67
CA LYS A 294 -43.49 77.40 -58.19
C LYS A 294 -44.46 78.54 -57.87
N LEU A 295 -44.33 79.14 -56.69
CA LEU A 295 -45.17 80.24 -56.24
C LEU A 295 -44.87 81.55 -57.00
N TYR A 296 -43.60 81.83 -57.28
CA TYR A 296 -43.20 82.94 -58.16
C TYR A 296 -43.74 82.77 -59.58
N ASP A 297 -43.62 81.58 -60.17
CA ASP A 297 -44.12 81.32 -61.52
C ASP A 297 -45.66 81.44 -61.59
N ARG A 298 -46.38 81.08 -60.51
CA ARG A 298 -47.82 81.34 -60.37
C ARG A 298 -48.14 82.83 -60.20
N TYR A 299 -47.39 83.55 -59.38
CA TYR A 299 -47.52 84.99 -59.18
C TYR A 299 -47.39 85.76 -60.51
N LEU A 300 -46.38 85.44 -61.33
CA LEU A 300 -46.22 86.01 -62.67
C LEU A 300 -47.35 85.68 -63.66
N SER A 301 -48.21 84.69 -63.37
CA SER A 301 -49.35 84.30 -64.21
C SER A 301 -50.65 85.06 -63.92
N MET A 302 -50.64 85.98 -62.96
CA MET A 302 -51.77 86.86 -62.63
C MET A 302 -51.99 87.95 -63.69
N GLU A 303 -53.12 88.64 -63.62
CA GLU A 303 -53.43 89.74 -64.53
C GLU A 303 -52.41 90.88 -64.44
N THR A 304 -51.87 91.30 -65.60
CA THR A 304 -50.83 92.34 -65.70
C THR A 304 -51.23 93.66 -65.03
N ARG A 305 -52.53 93.97 -65.01
CA ARG A 305 -53.09 95.13 -64.29
C ARG A 305 -52.81 95.05 -62.79
N ILE A 306 -53.03 93.89 -62.17
CA ILE A 306 -52.79 93.68 -60.74
C ILE A 306 -51.30 93.59 -60.44
N LEU A 307 -50.53 92.90 -61.30
CA LEU A 307 -49.08 92.86 -61.22
C LEU A 307 -48.44 94.27 -61.24
N SER A 308 -48.88 95.17 -62.13
CA SER A 308 -48.37 96.56 -62.16
C SER A 308 -48.61 97.36 -60.88
N LYS A 309 -49.59 96.99 -60.06
CA LYS A 309 -49.85 97.60 -58.74
C LYS A 309 -48.88 97.09 -57.68
N LEU A 310 -48.45 95.84 -57.83
CA LEU A 310 -47.61 95.12 -56.87
C LEU A 310 -46.10 95.22 -57.17
N ASP A 311 -45.69 95.70 -58.34
CA ASP A 311 -44.28 95.71 -58.79
C ASP A 311 -43.31 96.45 -57.83
N ASN A 312 -43.79 97.52 -57.18
CA ASN A 312 -43.02 98.26 -56.17
C ASN A 312 -42.95 97.56 -54.79
N VAL A 313 -43.64 96.43 -54.61
CA VAL A 313 -43.80 95.70 -53.34
C VAL A 313 -43.25 94.27 -53.42
N LEU A 314 -43.56 93.59 -54.52
CA LEU A 314 -43.11 92.25 -54.89
C LEU A 314 -42.52 92.33 -56.31
N ILE A 315 -41.21 92.53 -56.35
CA ILE A 315 -40.44 92.85 -57.57
C ILE A 315 -40.51 91.68 -58.56
N GLN A 316 -40.95 91.95 -59.79
CA GLN A 316 -41.19 90.90 -60.80
C GLN A 316 -39.99 90.56 -61.68
N ARG A 317 -38.91 91.35 -61.61
CA ARG A 317 -37.77 91.27 -62.55
C ARG A 317 -37.11 89.89 -62.60
N ASP A 318 -36.91 89.28 -61.43
CA ASP A 318 -36.24 87.99 -61.25
C ASP A 318 -36.70 87.34 -59.93
N PHE A 319 -36.46 86.03 -59.81
CA PHE A 319 -36.92 85.22 -58.70
C PHE A 319 -36.28 85.67 -57.37
N GLU A 320 -34.99 85.98 -57.39
CA GLU A 320 -34.21 86.45 -56.27
C GLU A 320 -34.75 87.78 -55.72
N SER A 321 -35.16 88.69 -56.60
CA SER A 321 -35.77 89.98 -56.25
C SER A 321 -37.18 89.82 -55.70
N PHE A 322 -37.99 88.90 -56.25
CA PHE A 322 -39.29 88.54 -55.69
C PHE A 322 -39.17 88.02 -54.26
N ILE A 323 -38.27 87.06 -54.03
CA ILE A 323 -38.03 86.50 -52.69
C ILE A 323 -37.50 87.55 -51.72
N SER A 324 -36.55 88.38 -52.17
CA SER A 324 -35.97 89.44 -51.33
C SER A 324 -36.97 90.53 -50.96
N SER A 325 -37.85 90.91 -51.89
CA SER A 325 -38.85 91.96 -51.68
C SER A 325 -40.01 91.49 -50.78
N GLY A 326 -40.50 90.26 -50.92
CA GLY A 326 -41.54 89.72 -50.04
C GLY A 326 -41.09 89.39 -48.61
N TYR A 327 -39.79 89.38 -48.33
CA TYR A 327 -39.22 88.91 -47.06
C TYR A 327 -39.45 89.85 -45.85
N THR A 328 -40.29 90.89 -45.93
CA THR A 328 -40.52 91.88 -44.86
C THR A 328 -42.00 92.08 -44.53
N LEU A 329 -42.31 92.42 -43.28
CA LEU A 329 -43.68 92.72 -42.85
C LEU A 329 -44.27 93.93 -43.59
N SER A 330 -43.47 94.97 -43.85
CA SER A 330 -43.93 96.13 -44.63
C SER A 330 -44.38 95.73 -46.03
N SER A 331 -43.72 94.74 -46.64
CA SER A 331 -44.13 94.19 -47.94
C SER A 331 -45.48 93.48 -47.85
N LEU A 332 -45.70 92.69 -46.80
CA LEU A 332 -47.00 92.05 -46.54
C LEU A 332 -48.11 93.07 -46.27
N ASP A 333 -47.84 94.09 -45.44
CA ASP A 333 -48.77 95.19 -45.18
C ASP A 333 -49.19 95.90 -46.47
N ASN A 334 -48.22 96.21 -47.34
CA ASN A 334 -48.45 96.85 -48.62
C ASN A 334 -49.25 95.95 -49.59
N VAL A 335 -48.98 94.63 -49.64
CA VAL A 335 -49.80 93.68 -50.42
C VAL A 335 -51.24 93.68 -49.92
N TRP A 336 -51.44 93.61 -48.61
CA TRP A 336 -52.77 93.62 -48.00
C TRP A 336 -53.52 94.92 -48.30
N ASP A 337 -52.86 96.09 -48.20
CA ASP A 337 -53.46 97.38 -48.49
C ASP A 337 -53.80 97.54 -49.99
N ILE A 338 -52.98 97.01 -50.90
CA ILE A 338 -53.27 96.95 -52.34
C ILE A 338 -54.49 96.06 -52.62
N VAL A 339 -54.57 94.87 -52.02
CA VAL A 339 -55.73 93.97 -52.19
C VAL A 339 -57.00 94.63 -51.65
N LYS A 340 -56.94 95.30 -50.50
CA LYS A 340 -58.06 96.07 -49.93
C LYS A 340 -58.60 97.15 -50.87
N ILE A 341 -57.73 97.83 -51.61
CA ILE A 341 -58.13 98.90 -52.55
C ILE A 341 -58.65 98.32 -53.86
N GLU A 342 -57.97 97.32 -54.42
CA GLU A 342 -58.23 96.80 -55.77
C GLU A 342 -59.15 95.57 -55.81
N TYR A 343 -59.72 95.12 -54.68
CA TYR A 343 -60.43 93.82 -54.55
C TYR A 343 -61.49 93.51 -55.62
N LYS A 344 -62.19 94.53 -56.15
CA LYS A 344 -63.20 94.38 -57.22
C LYS A 344 -62.59 94.12 -58.60
N ASN A 345 -61.31 94.47 -58.78
CA ASN A 345 -60.54 94.33 -60.01
C ASN A 345 -59.65 93.07 -60.01
N ILE A 346 -59.55 92.34 -58.90
CA ILE A 346 -58.73 91.12 -58.78
C ILE A 346 -59.64 89.91 -59.01
N SER A 347 -59.29 89.06 -59.98
CA SER A 347 -60.02 87.81 -60.23
C SER A 347 -59.93 86.85 -59.03
N SER A 348 -60.92 85.98 -58.84
CA SER A 348 -60.91 85.00 -57.74
C SER A 348 -59.68 84.09 -57.78
N LYS A 349 -59.16 83.77 -58.98
CA LYS A 349 -57.92 83.01 -59.16
C LYS A 349 -56.70 83.78 -58.61
N ASP A 350 -56.60 85.06 -58.91
CA ASP A 350 -55.48 85.89 -58.48
C ASP A 350 -55.55 86.21 -56.97
N LYS A 351 -56.76 86.31 -56.38
CA LYS A 351 -56.95 86.37 -54.92
C LYS A 351 -56.34 85.14 -54.23
N GLU A 352 -56.58 83.93 -54.73
CA GLU A 352 -55.99 82.70 -54.17
C GLU A 352 -54.46 82.65 -54.34
N ILE A 353 -53.93 83.08 -55.50
CA ILE A 353 -52.48 83.19 -55.70
C ILE A 353 -51.86 84.18 -54.70
N LEU A 354 -52.48 85.34 -54.48
CA LEU A 354 -52.01 86.33 -53.51
C LEU A 354 -52.10 85.81 -52.07
N LYS A 355 -53.14 85.05 -51.71
CA LYS A 355 -53.26 84.40 -50.40
C LYS A 355 -52.12 83.42 -50.14
N GLU A 356 -51.76 82.59 -51.14
CA GLU A 356 -50.60 81.69 -51.05
C GLU A 356 -49.28 82.46 -50.93
N VAL A 357 -49.08 83.51 -51.73
CA VAL A 357 -47.89 84.39 -51.66
C VAL A 357 -47.75 85.01 -50.27
N PHE A 358 -48.85 85.52 -49.71
CA PHE A 358 -48.91 86.12 -48.38
C PHE A 358 -48.60 85.11 -47.28
N ALA A 359 -49.24 83.94 -47.31
CA ALA A 359 -49.01 82.85 -46.37
C ALA A 359 -47.56 82.33 -46.40
N PHE A 360 -47.01 82.15 -47.61
CA PHE A 360 -45.63 81.74 -47.81
C PHE A 360 -44.66 82.74 -47.18
N PHE A 361 -44.75 84.02 -47.52
CA PHE A 361 -43.83 85.02 -47.01
C PHE A 361 -43.97 85.25 -45.49
N LEU A 362 -45.17 85.15 -44.93
CA LEU A 362 -45.36 85.19 -43.47
C LEU A 362 -44.63 84.02 -42.78
N ASN A 363 -44.73 82.80 -43.34
CA ASN A 363 -43.99 81.64 -42.85
C ASN A 363 -42.46 81.82 -42.98
N GLN A 364 -41.97 82.36 -44.11
CA GLN A 364 -40.55 82.63 -44.26
C GLN A 364 -40.05 83.71 -43.27
N ILE A 365 -40.86 84.72 -42.94
CA ILE A 365 -40.54 85.70 -41.89
C ILE A 365 -40.45 85.02 -40.52
N ASN A 366 -41.32 84.05 -40.22
CA ASN A 366 -41.26 83.29 -38.97
C ASN A 366 -39.96 82.49 -38.80
N LYS A 367 -39.37 81.95 -39.88
CA LYS A 367 -38.08 81.22 -39.84
C LYS A 367 -36.90 82.07 -39.32
N ARG A 368 -37.05 83.39 -39.20
CA ARG A 368 -36.04 84.29 -38.58
C ARG A 368 -36.01 84.22 -37.05
N PHE A 369 -37.05 83.64 -36.42
CA PHE A 369 -37.20 83.53 -34.98
C PHE A 369 -36.99 82.09 -34.52
N LYS A 370 -36.69 81.88 -33.23
CA LYS A 370 -36.58 80.51 -32.66
C LYS A 370 -37.92 79.78 -32.63
N GLU A 371 -39.00 80.55 -32.47
CA GLU A 371 -40.39 80.11 -32.43
C GLU A 371 -41.21 81.05 -33.32
N ALA A 372 -42.30 80.55 -33.93
CA ALA A 372 -43.12 81.33 -34.84
C ALA A 372 -43.77 82.51 -34.10
N LYS A 373 -43.57 83.73 -34.61
CA LYS A 373 -44.03 84.97 -33.95
C LYS A 373 -45.36 85.47 -34.51
N TYR A 374 -45.67 85.15 -35.75
CA TYR A 374 -46.85 85.63 -36.46
C TYR A 374 -47.69 84.48 -36.99
N GLY A 375 -49.01 84.59 -36.90
CA GLY A 375 -49.96 83.62 -37.42
C GLY A 375 -50.90 84.26 -38.44
N LEU A 376 -51.42 83.46 -39.37
CA LEU A 376 -52.48 83.88 -40.28
C LEU A 376 -53.79 84.04 -39.50
N VAL A 377 -54.56 85.06 -39.86
CA VAL A 377 -55.94 85.24 -39.39
C VAL A 377 -56.85 84.99 -40.58
N GLN A 378 -57.58 83.88 -40.54
CA GLN A 378 -58.51 83.45 -41.57
C GLN A 378 -59.95 83.57 -41.07
N VAL A 379 -60.92 83.50 -41.98
CA VAL A 379 -62.37 83.57 -41.69
C VAL A 379 -63.06 82.55 -42.57
N GLU A 380 -63.99 81.80 -42.00
CA GLU A 380 -64.78 80.82 -42.74
C GLU A 380 -66.03 81.47 -43.36
N VAL A 381 -66.38 81.03 -44.57
CA VAL A 381 -67.61 81.48 -45.23
C VAL A 381 -68.81 80.87 -44.51
N GLY A 382 -69.76 81.70 -44.10
CA GLY A 382 -70.89 81.32 -43.25
C GLY A 382 -70.76 81.80 -41.79
N GLU A 383 -69.60 82.30 -41.36
CA GLU A 383 -69.46 82.93 -40.04
C GLU A 383 -70.19 84.28 -39.96
N GLY A 384 -70.60 84.67 -38.75
CA GLY A 384 -71.16 85.99 -38.49
C GLY A 384 -70.07 87.07 -38.57
N PHE A 385 -70.36 88.19 -39.24
CA PHE A 385 -69.40 89.27 -39.40
C PHE A 385 -68.99 89.89 -38.05
N ASP A 386 -67.70 89.83 -37.74
CA ASP A 386 -67.11 90.47 -36.55
C ASP A 386 -66.42 91.78 -36.92
N ALA A 387 -67.12 92.89 -36.71
CA ALA A 387 -66.61 94.25 -36.96
C ALA A 387 -65.41 94.66 -36.09
N VAL A 388 -65.03 93.88 -35.07
CA VAL A 388 -63.83 94.13 -34.24
C VAL A 388 -62.59 93.52 -34.89
N ASN A 389 -62.70 92.30 -35.42
CA ASN A 389 -61.56 91.54 -35.93
C ASN A 389 -61.49 91.44 -37.46
N GLN A 390 -62.58 91.70 -38.19
CA GLN A 390 -62.70 91.56 -39.65
C GLN A 390 -62.95 92.92 -40.32
N VAL A 391 -62.59 93.05 -41.60
CA VAL A 391 -62.86 94.27 -42.41
C VAL A 391 -63.80 93.91 -43.55
N ASP A 392 -65.05 94.35 -43.46
CA ASP A 392 -66.02 94.21 -44.55
C ASP A 392 -65.74 95.22 -45.67
N LEU A 393 -65.59 94.70 -46.88
CA LEU A 393 -65.36 95.49 -48.09
C LEU A 393 -66.65 95.91 -48.80
N SER A 394 -67.81 95.33 -48.44
CA SER A 394 -69.15 95.78 -48.89
C SER A 394 -69.68 97.00 -48.13
N GLN A 395 -69.04 97.40 -47.03
CA GLN A 395 -69.45 98.50 -46.12
C GLN A 395 -70.74 98.22 -45.33
N ASN A 396 -71.12 96.95 -45.17
CA ASN A 396 -72.18 96.56 -44.24
C ASN A 396 -71.66 96.64 -42.79
N SER A 397 -72.56 96.88 -41.84
CA SER A 397 -72.23 96.92 -40.40
C SER A 397 -72.48 95.61 -39.67
N ARG A 398 -73.22 94.69 -40.30
CA ARG A 398 -73.62 93.35 -39.82
C ARG A 398 -73.94 92.49 -41.05
N GLY A 399 -73.79 91.17 -40.94
CA GLY A 399 -74.13 90.22 -41.99
C GLY A 399 -73.52 88.85 -41.74
N ILE A 400 -73.65 87.97 -42.72
CA ILE A 400 -72.91 86.70 -42.77
C ILE A 400 -71.76 86.86 -43.77
N VAL A 401 -70.58 86.33 -43.46
CA VAL A 401 -69.42 86.35 -44.37
C VAL A 401 -69.71 85.46 -45.58
N THR A 402 -69.71 86.06 -46.78
CA THR A 402 -69.97 85.37 -48.05
C THR A 402 -68.70 85.08 -48.84
N GLU A 403 -67.64 85.86 -48.65
CA GLU A 403 -66.32 85.63 -49.26
C GLU A 403 -65.22 86.08 -48.29
N CYS A 404 -64.23 85.22 -48.02
CA CYS A 404 -62.94 85.68 -47.51
C CYS A 404 -62.09 86.15 -48.70
N VAL A 405 -61.98 87.47 -48.87
CA VAL A 405 -61.26 88.11 -49.98
C VAL A 405 -59.75 87.96 -49.78
N PHE A 406 -59.26 88.16 -48.55
CA PHE A 406 -57.84 88.09 -48.24
C PHE A 406 -57.57 87.80 -46.76
N TYR A 407 -56.45 87.14 -46.46
CA TYR A 407 -56.07 86.82 -45.10
C TYR A 407 -55.57 88.03 -44.31
N GLY A 408 -55.80 87.99 -43.00
CA GLY A 408 -55.12 88.85 -42.04
C GLY A 408 -53.90 88.16 -41.45
N TYR A 409 -53.22 88.84 -40.53
CA TYR A 409 -52.20 88.23 -39.68
C TYR A 409 -52.13 88.93 -38.31
N GLY A 410 -51.62 88.21 -37.32
CA GLY A 410 -51.46 88.68 -35.96
C GLY A 410 -50.24 88.09 -35.26
N PHE A 411 -49.96 88.56 -34.04
CA PHE A 411 -48.99 87.92 -33.16
C PHE A 411 -49.55 86.59 -32.65
N LEU A 412 -48.72 85.54 -32.64
CA LEU A 412 -49.02 84.31 -31.92
C LEU A 412 -48.85 84.53 -30.41
N LYS A 413 -49.55 83.74 -29.61
CA LYS A 413 -49.28 83.59 -28.17
C LYS A 413 -48.06 82.67 -28.00
N GLU A 414 -47.20 82.95 -27.03
CA GLU A 414 -46.15 82.00 -26.63
C GLU A 414 -46.80 80.68 -26.18
N LYS A 415 -46.25 79.55 -26.65
CA LYS A 415 -46.78 78.21 -26.33
C LYS A 415 -46.11 77.67 -25.08
N GLU A 416 -46.90 77.07 -24.20
CA GLU A 416 -46.37 76.36 -23.02
C GLU A 416 -45.95 74.94 -23.40
N ASN A 417 -46.63 74.30 -24.36
CA ASN A 417 -46.20 73.05 -25.00
C ASN A 417 -46.11 73.18 -26.53
N PRO A 418 -45.13 72.52 -27.19
CA PRO A 418 -45.01 72.55 -28.66
C PRO A 418 -46.25 72.04 -29.42
N ASN A 419 -47.09 71.24 -28.76
CA ASN A 419 -48.29 70.61 -29.32
C ASN A 419 -49.57 71.44 -29.13
N ASP A 420 -49.51 72.59 -28.43
CA ASP A 420 -50.68 73.46 -28.24
C ASP A 420 -51.09 74.11 -29.58
N GLU A 421 -52.37 74.43 -29.75
CA GLU A 421 -52.87 75.09 -30.96
C GLU A 421 -52.31 76.52 -31.11
N ASP A 422 -52.19 76.99 -32.36
CA ASP A 422 -51.68 78.33 -32.68
C ASP A 422 -52.75 79.41 -32.38
N ILE A 423 -52.72 79.95 -31.16
CA ILE A 423 -53.65 81.02 -30.74
C ILE A 423 -53.09 82.40 -31.13
N ILE A 424 -53.87 83.16 -31.90
CA ILE A 424 -53.57 84.57 -32.20
C ILE A 424 -53.83 85.42 -30.95
N SER A 425 -52.78 86.03 -30.40
CA SER A 425 -52.86 86.89 -29.21
C SER A 425 -53.32 88.32 -29.54
N ARG A 426 -52.99 88.81 -30.74
CA ARG A 426 -53.39 90.15 -31.22
C ARG A 426 -53.32 90.24 -32.74
N VAL A 427 -54.43 90.61 -33.39
CA VAL A 427 -54.51 90.91 -34.82
C VAL A 427 -53.72 92.19 -35.15
N ILE A 428 -52.99 92.18 -36.27
CA ILE A 428 -52.22 93.32 -36.80
C ILE A 428 -52.92 93.86 -38.06
N LYS A 429 -53.15 92.99 -39.04
CA LYS A 429 -54.05 93.24 -40.17
C LYS A 429 -55.21 92.26 -40.08
N SER A 430 -56.43 92.78 -40.10
CA SER A 430 -57.65 91.97 -40.13
C SER A 430 -57.80 91.21 -41.46
N PRO A 431 -58.45 90.05 -41.48
CA PRO A 431 -58.95 89.44 -42.71
C PRO A 431 -59.92 90.39 -43.44
N LEU A 432 -59.84 90.38 -44.77
CA LEU A 432 -60.72 91.13 -45.66
C LEU A 432 -61.87 90.21 -46.08
N VAL A 433 -63.10 90.66 -45.89
CA VAL A 433 -64.32 89.88 -46.17
C VAL A 433 -65.33 90.65 -47.02
N LEU A 434 -66.26 89.92 -47.60
CA LEU A 434 -67.55 90.44 -48.09
C LEU A 434 -68.67 89.82 -47.29
N THR A 435 -69.77 90.56 -47.15
CA THR A 435 -70.94 90.15 -46.38
C THR A 435 -72.23 90.36 -47.18
N ALA A 436 -73.29 89.66 -46.78
CA ALA A 436 -74.66 89.83 -47.29
C ALA A 436 -75.67 90.05 -46.16
#